data_AF-A0A8T4YC32-F1
#
_entry.id   AF-A0A8T4YC32-F1
#
_cell.length_a   1.000
_cell.length_b   1.000
_cell.length_c   1.000
_cell.angle_alpha   90.00
_cell.angle_beta   90.00
_cell.angle_gamma   90.00
#
_symmetry.space_group_name_H-M   'P 1'
#
loop_
_entity.id
_entity.type
_entity.pdbx_description
1 polymer ?
#
loop_
_entity_poly.entity_id
_entity_poly.type
_entity_poly.pdbx_seq_one_letter_code
_entity_poly.pdbx_strand_id
1 'polypeptide(L)'
;MSENIEIEDVRKQLEKVTLEIFSLCETRLQLSKKIGELKADAGMPIENTHVEQSLKNKVLEKCRKQGLDEKFCLNLLHLLLEESKRVQRDIVKSHR
;
A
#
# COMPACT_ATOMS: atom_id res chain seq x y z
N MET A 1 -3.31 -39.20 -4.06
CA MET A 1 -4.63 -38.54 -3.93
C MET A 1 -4.66 -37.52 -2.79
N SER A 2 -4.01 -37.78 -1.65
CA SER A 2 -3.91 -36.83 -0.51
C SER A 2 -3.07 -35.57 -0.82
N GLU A 3 -1.94 -35.70 -1.51
CA GLU A 3 -1.04 -34.58 -1.82
C GLU A 3 -1.72 -33.47 -2.65
N ASN A 4 -2.63 -33.83 -3.56
CA ASN A 4 -3.37 -32.85 -4.35
C ASN A 4 -4.38 -32.06 -3.49
N ILE A 5 -4.92 -32.66 -2.42
CA ILE A 5 -5.87 -31.97 -1.53
C ILE A 5 -5.14 -30.93 -0.69
N GLU A 6 -3.95 -31.27 -0.18
CA GLU A 6 -3.13 -30.34 0.61
C GLU A 6 -2.69 -29.11 -0.20
N ILE A 7 -2.29 -29.30 -1.47
CA ILE A 7 -1.95 -28.18 -2.36
C ILE A 7 -3.14 -27.25 -2.58
N GLU A 8 -4.34 -27.81 -2.82
CA GLU A 8 -5.55 -27.02 -3.04
C GLU A 8 -5.96 -26.24 -1.78
N ASP A 9 -5.80 -26.81 -0.60
CA ASP A 9 -6.10 -26.12 0.65
C ASP A 9 -5.10 -24.98 0.93
N VAL A 10 -3.82 -25.16 0.60
CA VAL A 10 -2.83 -24.08 0.67
C VAL A 10 -3.14 -22.99 -0.36
N ARG A 11 -3.57 -23.34 -1.57
CA ARG A 11 -3.98 -22.37 -2.60
C ARG A 11 -5.16 -21.51 -2.14
N LYS A 12 -6.18 -22.12 -1.52
CA LYS A 12 -7.31 -21.37 -0.95
C LYS A 12 -6.89 -20.42 0.17
N GLN A 13 -5.95 -20.84 1.02
CA GLN A 13 -5.39 -19.95 2.05
C GLN A 13 -4.64 -18.77 1.43
N LEU A 14 -3.84 -19.02 0.39
CA LEU A 14 -3.13 -17.97 -0.34
C LEU A 14 -4.09 -16.99 -1.01
N GLU A 15 -5.15 -17.50 -1.64
CA GLU A 15 -6.21 -16.68 -2.23
C GLU A 15 -6.85 -15.76 -1.17
N LYS A 16 -7.23 -16.33 -0.02
CA LYS A 16 -7.81 -15.56 1.09
C LYS A 16 -6.89 -14.43 1.54
N VAL A 17 -5.61 -14.72 1.80
CA VAL A 17 -4.63 -13.71 2.20
C VAL A 17 -4.46 -12.63 1.12
N THR A 18 -4.47 -13.03 -0.15
CA THR A 18 -4.37 -12.09 -1.28
C THR A 18 -5.56 -11.13 -1.30
N LEU A 19 -6.79 -11.64 -1.10
CA LEU A 19 -7.98 -10.80 -1.02
C LEU A 19 -7.94 -9.85 0.18
N GLU A 20 -7.46 -10.31 1.34
CA GLU A 20 -7.26 -9.47 2.52
C GLU A 20 -6.25 -8.34 2.27
N ILE A 21 -5.18 -8.58 1.51
CA ILE A 21 -4.24 -7.53 1.08
C ILE A 21 -4.97 -6.45 0.29
N PHE A 22 -5.88 -6.81 -0.63
CA PHE A 22 -6.64 -5.84 -1.40
C PHE A 22 -7.64 -5.04 -0.55
N SER A 23 -8.28 -5.67 0.45
CA SER A 23 -9.12 -4.94 1.42
C SER A 23 -8.32 -3.92 2.24
N LEU A 24 -7.08 -4.28 2.63
CA LEU A 24 -6.18 -3.34 3.30
C LEU A 24 -5.71 -2.21 2.36
N CYS A 25 -5.47 -2.51 1.08
CA CYS A 25 -5.19 -1.50 0.07
C CYS A 25 -6.35 -0.52 -0.07
N GLU A 26 -7.59 -0.99 -0.17
CA GLU A 26 -8.78 -0.14 -0.21
C GLU A 26 -8.82 0.82 0.99
N THR A 27 -8.66 0.28 2.21
CA THR A 27 -8.62 1.07 3.44
C THR A 27 -7.54 2.15 3.39
N ARG A 28 -6.33 1.79 2.94
CA ARG A 28 -5.20 2.72 2.78
C ARG A 28 -5.49 3.80 1.75
N LEU A 29 -6.21 3.49 0.67
CA LEU A 29 -6.58 4.47 -0.35
C LEU A 29 -7.66 5.43 0.12
N GLN A 30 -8.62 5.00 0.94
CA GLN A 30 -9.58 5.92 1.56
C GLN A 30 -8.87 6.94 2.46
N LEU A 31 -7.89 6.49 3.26
CA LEU A 31 -7.04 7.41 4.03
C LEU A 31 -6.24 8.36 3.13
N SER A 32 -5.73 7.86 2.00
CA SER A 32 -4.99 8.67 1.03
C SER A 32 -5.88 9.76 0.40
N LYS A 33 -7.14 9.44 0.07
CA LYS A 33 -8.12 10.42 -0.43
C LYS A 33 -8.40 11.51 0.60
N LYS A 34 -8.65 11.13 1.85
CA LYS A 34 -8.84 12.08 2.95
C LYS A 34 -7.65 13.01 3.15
N ILE A 35 -6.42 12.51 3.03
CA ILE A 35 -5.21 13.35 3.03
C ILE A 35 -5.21 14.32 1.83
N GLY A 36 -5.66 13.86 0.66
CA GLY A 36 -5.80 14.70 -0.53
C GLY A 36 -6.76 15.86 -0.34
N GLU A 37 -7.93 15.62 0.27
CA GLU A 37 -8.91 16.65 0.62
C GLU A 37 -8.30 17.69 1.56
N LEU A 38 -7.70 17.25 2.67
CA LEU A 38 -7.06 18.14 3.65
C LEU A 38 -5.92 18.98 3.04
N LYS A 39 -5.14 18.40 2.12
CA LYS A 39 -4.08 19.12 1.42
C LYS A 39 -4.63 20.11 0.39
N ALA A 40 -5.71 19.77 -0.31
CA ALA A 40 -6.37 20.67 -1.24
C ALA A 40 -6.85 21.93 -0.50
N ASP A 41 -7.55 21.73 0.61
CA ASP A 41 -8.07 22.81 1.47
C ASP A 41 -6.94 23.69 2.03
N ALA A 42 -5.82 23.09 2.42
CA ALA A 42 -4.68 23.79 3.00
C ALA A 42 -3.68 24.34 1.96
N GLY A 43 -3.91 24.14 0.66
CA GLY A 43 -2.98 24.54 -0.40
C GLY A 43 -1.61 23.83 -0.33
N MET A 44 -1.55 22.63 0.25
CA MET A 44 -0.31 21.89 0.49
C MET A 44 0.07 20.99 -0.71
N PRO A 45 1.37 20.76 -0.94
CA PRO A 45 1.82 19.84 -1.97
C PRO A 45 1.47 18.38 -1.63
N ILE A 46 1.22 17.57 -2.67
CA ILE A 46 0.94 16.14 -2.52
C ILE A 46 2.18 15.39 -2.05
N GLU A 47 3.34 15.69 -2.62
CA GLU A 47 4.58 15.01 -2.30
C GLU A 47 5.20 15.56 -1.02
N ASN A 48 5.68 14.64 -0.17
CA ASN A 48 6.47 14.98 1.00
C ASN A 48 7.56 13.92 1.18
N THR A 49 8.75 14.23 0.68
CA THR A 49 9.90 13.32 0.66
C THR A 49 10.30 12.83 2.05
N HIS A 50 10.16 13.68 3.08
CA HIS A 50 10.47 13.30 4.46
C HIS A 50 9.50 12.23 4.99
N VAL A 51 8.20 12.38 4.72
CA VAL A 51 7.18 11.40 5.11
C VAL A 51 7.39 10.07 4.36
N GLU A 52 7.66 10.14 3.05
CA GLU A 52 7.90 8.96 2.21
C GLU A 52 9.17 8.20 2.63
N GLN A 53 10.26 8.92 2.93
CA GLN A 53 11.49 8.32 3.41
C GLN A 53 11.35 7.71 4.81
N SER A 54 10.60 8.35 5.70
CA SER A 54 10.29 7.81 7.03
C SER A 54 9.50 6.50 6.93
N LEU A 55 8.50 6.44 6.05
CA LEU A 55 7.74 5.21 5.81
C LEU A 55 8.63 4.10 5.21
N LYS A 56 9.48 4.43 4.23
CA LYS A 56 10.43 3.49 3.64
C LYS A 56 11.33 2.84 4.70
N ASN A 57 11.87 3.62 5.63
CA ASN A 57 12.72 3.10 6.70
C ASN A 57 11.96 2.12 7.60
N LYS A 58 10.71 2.45 7.98
CA LYS A 58 9.85 1.57 8.79
C LYS A 58 9.50 0.26 8.08
N VAL A 59 9.21 0.32 6.77
CA VAL A 59 8.92 -0.87 5.96
C VAL A 59 10.14 -1.78 5.86
N LEU A 60 11.32 -1.21 5.59
CA LEU A 60 12.56 -1.99 5.52
C LEU A 60 12.90 -2.66 6.85
N GLU A 61 12.76 -1.95 7.97
CA GLU A 61 12.96 -2.53 9.30
C GLU A 61 11.99 -3.71 9.55
N LYS A 62 10.71 -3.54 9.20
CA LYS A 62 9.71 -4.60 9.33
C LYS A 62 10.02 -5.80 8.44
N CYS A 63 10.37 -5.58 7.18
CA CYS A 63 10.68 -6.65 6.24
C CYS A 63 11.89 -7.48 6.67
N ARG A 64 12.97 -6.81 7.15
CA ARG A 64 14.12 -7.52 7.74
C ARG A 64 13.73 -8.40 8.92
N LYS A 65 12.92 -7.89 9.84
CA LYS A 65 12.45 -8.65 11.02
C LYS A 65 11.60 -9.86 10.64
N GLN A 66 10.92 -9.81 9.49
CA GLN A 66 10.06 -10.88 8.99
C GLN A 66 10.75 -11.82 7.99
N GLY A 67 12.04 -11.61 7.70
CA GLY A 67 12.77 -12.41 6.71
C GLY A 67 12.29 -12.21 5.27
N LEU A 68 11.63 -11.09 4.98
CA LEU A 68 11.16 -10.75 3.63
C LEU A 68 12.27 -10.11 2.81
N ASP A 69 12.31 -10.43 1.52
CA ASP A 69 13.22 -9.80 0.57
C ASP A 69 12.98 -8.28 0.52
N GLU A 70 14.05 -7.50 0.76
CA GLU A 70 13.95 -6.05 0.84
C GLU A 70 13.53 -5.44 -0.51
N LYS A 71 13.99 -6.01 -1.63
CA LYS A 71 13.65 -5.51 -2.97
C LYS A 71 12.16 -5.71 -3.25
N PHE A 72 11.62 -6.87 -2.92
CA PHE A 72 10.18 -7.15 -2.99
C PHE A 72 9.38 -6.13 -2.16
N CYS A 73 9.76 -5.91 -0.91
CA CYS A 73 9.10 -4.95 -0.04
C CYS A 73 9.14 -3.52 -0.58
N LEU A 74 10.28 -3.08 -1.12
CA LEU A 74 10.42 -1.75 -1.71
C LEU A 74 9.57 -1.59 -2.97
N ASN A 75 9.48 -2.61 -3.82
CA ASN A 75 8.62 -2.58 -5.00
C ASN A 75 7.13 -2.48 -4.62
N LEU A 76 6.69 -3.26 -3.63
CA LEU A 76 5.32 -3.18 -3.13
C LEU A 76 5.03 -1.80 -2.54
N LEU A 77 5.95 -1.26 -1.71
CA LEU A 77 5.80 0.09 -1.16
C LEU A 77 5.72 1.14 -2.26
N HIS A 78 6.54 1.02 -3.31
CA HIS A 78 6.52 1.96 -4.43
C HIS A 78 5.15 1.98 -5.11
N LEU A 79 4.57 0.83 -5.44
CA LEU A 79 3.22 0.74 -6.02
C LEU A 79 2.16 1.39 -5.13
N LEU A 80 2.24 1.13 -3.82
CA LEU A 80 1.32 1.72 -2.83
C LEU A 80 1.45 3.25 -2.76
N LEU A 81 2.67 3.79 -2.81
CA LEU A 81 2.92 5.24 -2.79
C LEU A 81 2.42 5.92 -4.07
N GLU A 82 2.70 5.33 -5.24
CA GLU A 82 2.26 5.89 -6.52
C GLU A 82 0.74 5.95 -6.61
N GLU A 83 0.05 4.89 -6.18
CA GLU A 83 -1.41 4.88 -6.16
C GLU A 83 -1.98 5.90 -5.16
N SER A 84 -1.36 6.06 -3.99
CA SER A 84 -1.72 7.13 -3.04
C SER A 84 -1.57 8.53 -3.63
N LYS A 85 -0.50 8.77 -4.41
CA LYS A 85 -0.28 10.07 -5.07
C LYS A 85 -1.29 10.29 -6.18
N ARG A 86 -1.61 9.25 -6.97
CA ARG A 86 -2.62 9.32 -8.03
C ARG A 86 -3.99 9.72 -7.47
N VAL A 87 -4.49 9.04 -6.43
CA VAL A 87 -5.80 9.36 -5.85
C VAL A 87 -5.84 10.75 -5.22
N GLN A 88 -4.74 11.20 -4.58
CA GLN A 88 -4.64 12.57 -4.07
C GLN A 88 -4.67 13.61 -5.21
N ARG A 89 -3.98 13.34 -6.33
CA ARG A 89 -3.99 14.21 -7.52
C ARG A 89 -5.40 14.35 -8.10
N ASP A 90 -6.15 13.26 -8.15
CA ASP A 90 -7.52 13.28 -8.67
C ASP A 90 -8.45 14.15 -7.80
N ILE A 91 -8.31 14.09 -6.47
CA ILE A 91 -9.04 14.94 -5.52
C ILE A 91 -8.64 16.42 -5.68
N VAL A 92 -7.34 16.73 -5.72
CA VAL A 92 -6.87 18.12 -5.85
C VAL A 92 -7.33 18.74 -7.17
N LYS A 93 -7.40 17.95 -8.26
CA LYS A 93 -7.93 18.42 -9.55
C LYS A 93 -9.42 18.74 -9.50
N SER A 94 -10.21 17.97 -8.75
CA SER A 94 -11.65 18.23 -8.64
C SER A 94 -12.01 19.42 -7.75
N HIS A 95 -11.07 19.92 -6.93
CA HIS A 95 -11.23 21.10 -6.09
C HIS A 95 -10.85 22.41 -6.79
N ARG A 96 -10.31 22.34 -8.01
CA ARG A 96 -9.94 23.50 -8.84
C ARG A 96 -11.04 23.80 -9.85
#